data_AF-A0A9D7GQX9-F1
#
_entry.id   AF-A0A9D7GQX9-F1
#
_cell.length_a   1.000
_cell.length_b   1.000
_cell.length_c   1.000
_cell.angle_alpha   90.00
_cell.angle_beta   90.00
_cell.angle_gamma   90.00
#
_symmetry.space_group_name_H-M   'P 1'
#
loop_
_entity.id
_entity.type
_entity.pdbx_description
1 polymer ?
#
loop_
_entity_poly.entity_id
_entity_poly.type
_entity_poly.pdbx_seq_one_letter_code
_entity_poly.pdbx_strand_id
1 'polypeptide(L)'
;MAKTIRVRKDGNVWIAKKDGSSRASAIRNTQREAYLAAREIALNQGLTITVHAPNGQIQKVVHPKENLNEDDCFITTACVRYYNLPDNCYQLQKLRSFRDNYLKNQKDGNDLIQQYYSVAPTLVKLLNEQTNKGNLFREIFHQINTACALIEIKENAKAKNIYIQVVSNLLKYFQLS
;
A
#
# COMPACT_ATOMS: atom_id res chain seq x y z
N MET A 1 -14.37 -16.37 -16.96
CA MET A 1 -13.65 -16.81 -15.73
C MET A 1 -12.88 -15.63 -15.18
N ALA A 2 -13.08 -15.25 -13.92
CA ALA A 2 -12.28 -14.20 -13.28
C ALA A 2 -10.82 -14.68 -13.22
N LYS A 3 -9.89 -13.92 -13.81
CA LYS A 3 -8.46 -14.25 -13.78
C LYS A 3 -7.91 -13.88 -12.39
N THR A 4 -7.23 -14.82 -11.73
CA THR A 4 -6.63 -14.62 -10.40
C THR A 4 -5.11 -14.70 -10.45
N ILE A 5 -4.46 -14.05 -9.49
CA ILE A 5 -3.06 -14.28 -9.13
C ILE A 5 -3.00 -14.96 -7.75
N ARG A 6 -2.34 -16.12 -7.69
CA ARG A 6 -2.24 -16.92 -6.47
C ARG A 6 -0.97 -16.56 -5.72
N VAL A 7 -1.11 -16.35 -4.41
CA VAL A 7 -0.01 -16.21 -3.46
C VAL A 7 0.07 -17.50 -2.65
N ARG A 8 1.13 -18.29 -2.85
CA ARG A 8 1.29 -19.61 -2.19
C ARG A 8 2.70 -19.82 -1.68
N LYS A 9 2.84 -20.66 -0.65
CA LYS A 9 4.15 -21.10 -0.14
C LYS A 9 4.72 -22.19 -1.04
N ASP A 10 6.03 -22.16 -1.26
CA ASP A 10 6.79 -23.14 -2.02
C ASP A 10 8.17 -23.30 -1.35
N GLY A 11 8.32 -24.37 -0.56
CA GLY A 11 9.47 -24.51 0.34
C GLY A 11 9.58 -23.35 1.33
N ASN A 12 10.72 -22.64 1.31
CA ASN A 12 11.01 -21.50 2.19
C ASN A 12 10.60 -20.14 1.62
N VAL A 13 10.00 -20.10 0.43
CA VAL A 13 9.61 -18.86 -0.24
C VAL A 13 8.11 -18.79 -0.49
N TRP A 14 7.66 -17.60 -0.82
CA TRP A 14 6.30 -17.27 -1.22
C TRP A 14 6.28 -16.82 -2.67
N ILE A 15 5.37 -17.41 -3.45
CA ILE A 15 5.26 -17.21 -4.89
C ILE A 15 3.94 -16.51 -5.20
N ALA A 16 4.03 -15.41 -5.95
CA ALA A 16 2.90 -14.80 -6.64
C ALA A 16 2.88 -15.29 -8.08
N LYS A 17 1.81 -15.97 -8.51
CA LYS A 17 1.70 -16.54 -9.85
C LYS A 17 0.29 -16.40 -10.42
N LYS A 18 0.19 -15.78 -11.59
CA LYS A 18 -1.07 -15.64 -12.34
C LYS A 18 -1.55 -17.00 -12.87
N ASP A 19 -2.86 -17.24 -12.78
CA ASP A 19 -3.46 -18.44 -13.35
C ASP A 19 -3.22 -18.51 -14.87
N GLY A 20 -2.80 -19.70 -15.34
CA GLY A 20 -2.41 -19.94 -16.73
C GLY A 20 -0.98 -19.53 -17.11
N SER A 21 -0.22 -18.88 -16.21
CA SER A 21 1.20 -18.57 -16.47
C SER A 21 2.09 -19.80 -16.21
N SER A 22 3.15 -19.99 -17.00
CA SER A 22 4.20 -20.97 -16.68
C SER A 22 5.15 -20.44 -15.60
N ARG A 23 5.44 -19.13 -15.63
CA ARG A 23 6.40 -18.46 -14.74
C ARG A 23 5.74 -17.80 -13.53
N ALA A 24 6.46 -17.77 -12.41
CA ALA A 24 6.12 -16.95 -11.26
C ALA A 24 6.22 -15.46 -11.63
N SER A 25 5.26 -14.66 -11.17
CA SER A 25 5.31 -13.21 -11.30
C SER A 25 6.21 -12.57 -10.25
N ALA A 26 6.29 -13.16 -9.05
CA ALA A 26 7.27 -12.80 -8.03
C ALA A 26 7.58 -13.99 -7.12
N ILE A 27 8.81 -14.00 -6.58
CA ILE A 27 9.28 -14.91 -5.54
C ILE A 27 9.84 -14.06 -4.40
N ARG A 28 9.39 -14.31 -3.17
CA ARG A 28 9.65 -13.48 -2.00
C ARG A 28 9.84 -14.33 -0.75
N ASN A 29 10.40 -13.76 0.31
CA ASN A 29 10.69 -14.50 1.55
C ASN A 29 9.46 -14.59 2.45
N THR A 30 8.52 -13.65 2.33
CA THR A 30 7.31 -13.61 3.15
C THR A 30 6.03 -13.62 2.32
N GLN A 31 4.93 -14.11 2.92
CA GLN A 31 3.60 -14.11 2.31
C GLN A 31 3.17 -12.69 1.94
N ARG A 32 3.47 -11.74 2.83
CA ARG A 32 3.16 -10.33 2.66
C ARG A 32 3.86 -9.75 1.44
N GLU A 33 5.15 -9.98 1.28
CA GLU A 33 5.89 -9.48 0.12
C GLU A 33 5.37 -10.07 -1.21
N ALA A 34 5.05 -11.36 -1.24
CA ALA A 34 4.46 -11.99 -2.42
C ALA A 34 3.05 -11.43 -2.69
N TYR A 35 2.27 -11.17 -1.64
CA TYR A 35 0.98 -10.52 -1.73
C TYR A 35 1.07 -9.09 -2.30
N LEU A 36 2.03 -8.28 -1.83
CA LEU A 36 2.27 -6.93 -2.36
C LEU A 36 2.54 -6.96 -3.87
N ALA A 37 3.42 -7.85 -4.31
CA ALA A 37 3.73 -8.04 -5.72
C ALA A 37 2.52 -8.52 -6.52
N ALA A 38 1.73 -9.46 -5.98
CA ALA A 38 0.49 -9.91 -6.60
C ALA A 38 -0.53 -8.77 -6.72
N ARG A 39 -0.60 -7.91 -5.71
CA ARG A 39 -1.58 -6.82 -5.60
C ARG A 39 -1.34 -5.72 -6.63
N GLU A 40 -0.09 -5.33 -6.85
CA GLU A 40 0.25 -4.39 -7.93
C GLU A 40 -0.20 -4.91 -9.30
N ILE A 41 0.11 -6.17 -9.60
CA ILE A 41 -0.29 -6.82 -10.86
C ILE A 41 -1.82 -6.89 -10.96
N ALA A 42 -2.49 -7.26 -9.87
CA ALA A 42 -3.92 -7.42 -9.84
C ALA A 42 -4.67 -6.09 -10.00
N LEU A 43 -4.17 -5.00 -9.41
CA LEU A 43 -4.72 -3.64 -9.62
C LEU A 43 -4.58 -3.22 -11.09
N ASN A 44 -3.38 -3.37 -11.66
CA ASN A 44 -3.08 -2.98 -13.04
C ASN A 44 -3.87 -3.79 -14.08
N GLN A 45 -4.08 -5.08 -13.83
CA GLN A 45 -4.71 -6.01 -14.79
C GLN A 45 -6.16 -6.35 -14.46
N GLY A 46 -6.72 -5.82 -13.37
CA GLY A 46 -8.08 -6.15 -12.92
C GLY A 46 -8.25 -7.63 -12.53
N LEU A 47 -7.26 -8.20 -11.84
CA LEU A 47 -7.30 -9.58 -11.35
C LEU A 47 -7.81 -9.62 -9.91
N THR A 48 -8.31 -10.78 -9.49
CA THR A 48 -8.44 -11.12 -8.07
C THR A 48 -7.12 -11.70 -7.55
N ILE A 49 -6.93 -11.69 -6.23
CA ILE A 49 -5.78 -12.33 -5.57
C ILE A 49 -6.32 -13.47 -4.71
N THR A 50 -5.81 -14.68 -4.91
CA THR A 50 -6.09 -15.80 -4.02
C THR A 50 -4.89 -16.04 -3.12
N VAL A 51 -5.02 -15.75 -1.83
CA VAL A 51 -3.96 -15.94 -0.84
C VAL A 51 -4.14 -17.30 -0.19
N HIS A 52 -3.11 -18.14 -0.24
CA HIS A 52 -3.09 -19.44 0.41
C HIS A 52 -2.33 -19.35 1.74
N ALA A 53 -2.79 -20.09 2.75
CA ALA A 53 -2.06 -20.34 3.99
C ALA A 53 -0.85 -21.26 3.74
N PRO A 54 0.11 -21.38 4.69
CA PRO A 54 1.27 -22.26 4.55
C PRO A 54 0.93 -23.73 4.28
N ASN A 55 -0.24 -24.19 4.72
CA ASN A 55 -0.76 -25.54 4.50
C ASN A 55 -1.42 -25.73 3.11
N GLY A 56 -1.40 -24.72 2.25
CA GLY A 56 -1.97 -24.75 0.90
C GLY A 56 -3.47 -24.43 0.82
N GLN A 57 -4.18 -24.33 1.95
CA GLN A 57 -5.60 -23.95 1.95
C GLN A 57 -5.77 -22.47 1.57
N ILE A 58 -6.90 -22.13 0.96
CA ILE A 58 -7.22 -20.73 0.65
C ILE A 58 -7.49 -20.01 1.97
N GLN A 59 -6.68 -18.98 2.25
CA GLN A 59 -6.83 -18.12 3.42
C GLN A 59 -7.80 -16.97 3.13
N LYS A 60 -7.62 -16.27 1.99
CA LYS A 60 -8.50 -15.18 1.57
C LYS A 60 -8.52 -15.00 0.05
N VAL A 61 -9.63 -14.51 -0.49
CA VAL A 61 -9.75 -14.03 -1.86
C VAL A 61 -9.94 -12.52 -1.81
N VAL A 62 -8.98 -11.78 -2.36
CA VAL A 62 -8.99 -10.32 -2.37
C VAL A 62 -9.38 -9.85 -3.75
N HIS A 63 -10.25 -8.84 -3.79
CA HIS A 63 -10.68 -8.16 -5.00
C HIS A 63 -10.08 -6.75 -4.96
N PRO A 64 -8.85 -6.50 -5.45
CA PRO A 64 -8.15 -5.25 -5.17
C PRO A 64 -8.87 -4.00 -5.68
N LYS A 65 -9.66 -4.13 -6.76
CA LYS A 65 -10.48 -3.04 -7.30
C LYS A 65 -11.76 -2.77 -6.49
N GLU A 66 -12.32 -3.77 -5.83
CA GLU A 66 -13.55 -3.65 -5.02
C GLU A 66 -13.24 -3.40 -3.54
N ASN A 67 -12.09 -3.89 -3.09
CA ASN A 67 -11.54 -3.79 -1.74
C ASN A 67 -10.17 -3.08 -1.78
N LEU A 68 -10.18 -1.82 -2.24
CA LEU A 68 -9.02 -0.92 -2.16
C LEU A 68 -8.47 -0.79 -0.73
N ASN A 69 -9.28 -1.12 0.28
CA ASN A 69 -8.99 -0.89 1.69
C ASN A 69 -8.11 -1.97 2.33
N GLU A 70 -7.88 -3.12 1.69
CA GLU A 70 -7.51 -4.29 2.49
C GLU A 70 -6.07 -4.37 3.01
N ASP A 71 -5.02 -3.67 2.53
CA ASP A 71 -3.72 -3.80 3.23
C ASP A 71 -2.59 -2.75 3.04
N ASP A 72 -2.51 -1.89 2.02
CA ASP A 72 -1.25 -1.13 1.82
C ASP A 72 -1.39 0.40 1.76
N CYS A 73 -0.96 1.07 2.83
CA CYS A 73 -0.54 2.46 2.73
C CYS A 73 0.89 2.45 2.14
N PHE A 74 1.04 2.40 0.81
CA PHE A 74 2.34 2.24 0.13
C PHE A 74 3.42 3.23 0.61
N ILE A 75 3.12 4.53 0.61
CA ILE A 75 4.09 5.57 1.01
C ILE A 75 4.46 5.43 2.49
N THR A 76 3.47 5.25 3.37
CA THR A 76 3.71 5.08 4.81
C THR A 76 4.45 3.77 5.09
N THR A 77 4.14 2.69 4.37
CA THR A 77 4.83 1.39 4.48
C THR A 77 6.30 1.51 4.07
N ALA A 78 6.58 2.19 2.96
CA ALA A 78 7.94 2.46 2.52
C ALA A 78 8.70 3.31 3.56
N CYS A 79 8.06 4.34 4.10
CA CYS A 79 8.63 5.21 5.11
C CYS A 79 8.98 4.46 6.42
N VAL A 80 8.05 3.67 6.97
CA VAL A 80 8.31 2.95 8.23
C VAL A 80 9.37 1.86 8.05
N ARG A 81 9.42 1.21 6.88
CA ARG A 81 10.48 0.26 6.53
C ARG A 81 11.85 0.92 6.43
N TYR A 82 11.92 2.12 5.88
CA TYR A 82 13.16 2.89 5.83
C TYR A 82 13.73 3.14 7.24
N TYR A 83 12.86 3.36 8.23
CA TYR A 83 13.24 3.53 9.64
C TYR A 83 13.30 2.23 10.45
N ASN A 84 13.21 1.05 9.82
CA ASN A 84 13.16 -0.27 10.48
C ASN A 84 12.09 -0.38 11.58
N LEU A 85 10.98 0.33 11.42
CA LEU A 85 9.84 0.25 12.34
C LEU A 85 8.98 -0.97 12.00
N PRO A 86 8.29 -1.56 13.00
CA PRO A 86 7.47 -2.74 12.76
C PRO A 86 6.24 -2.41 11.91
N ASP A 87 5.76 -3.38 11.14
CA ASP A 87 4.61 -3.24 10.24
C ASP A 87 3.28 -2.91 10.97
N ASN A 88 3.23 -3.08 12.29
CA ASN A 88 2.10 -2.73 13.15
C ASN A 88 2.39 -1.45 13.98
N CYS A 89 3.34 -0.61 13.56
CA CYS A 89 3.64 0.62 14.28
C CYS A 89 2.43 1.54 14.37
N TYR A 90 2.48 2.39 15.40
CA TYR A 90 1.43 3.36 15.72
C TYR A 90 1.00 4.20 14.50
N GLN A 91 1.95 4.69 13.69
CA GLN A 91 1.69 5.52 12.53
C GLN A 91 0.85 4.79 11.46
N LEU A 92 1.23 3.54 11.14
CA LEU A 92 0.48 2.74 10.17
C LEU A 92 -0.93 2.43 10.67
N GLN A 93 -1.07 2.01 11.93
CA GLN A 93 -2.38 1.69 12.49
C GLN A 93 -3.30 2.91 12.52
N LYS A 94 -2.78 4.07 12.96
CA LYS A 94 -3.56 5.31 13.05
C LYS A 94 -4.01 5.79 11.68
N LEU A 95 -3.11 5.83 10.69
CA LEU A 95 -3.47 6.25 9.33
C LEU A 95 -4.42 5.28 8.63
N ARG A 96 -4.28 3.97 8.84
CA ARG A 96 -5.23 2.96 8.35
C ARG A 96 -6.62 3.18 8.95
N SER A 97 -6.70 3.30 10.26
CA SER A 97 -7.96 3.58 10.96
C SER A 97 -8.60 4.89 10.48
N PHE A 98 -7.81 5.96 10.31
CA PHE A 98 -8.29 7.23 9.77
C PHE A 98 -8.85 7.08 8.35
N ARG A 99 -8.14 6.38 7.46
CA ARG A 99 -8.59 6.15 6.09
C ARG A 99 -9.91 5.38 6.08
N ASP A 100 -9.96 4.28 6.82
CA ASP A 100 -11.07 3.32 6.76
C ASP A 100 -12.33 3.84 7.47
N ASN A 101 -12.17 4.59 8.57
CA ASN A 101 -13.28 5.06 9.39
C ASN A 101 -13.70 6.51 9.12
N TYR A 102 -12.78 7.37 8.65
CA TYR A 102 -13.08 8.78 8.37
C TYR A 102 -13.06 9.07 6.88
N LEU A 103 -11.92 8.83 6.22
CA LEU A 103 -11.72 9.27 4.84
C LEU A 103 -12.71 8.59 3.89
N LYS A 104 -12.89 7.28 4.00
CA LYS A 104 -13.84 6.49 3.20
C LYS A 104 -15.29 6.99 3.30
N ASN A 105 -15.66 7.57 4.44
CA ASN A 105 -17.01 8.07 4.70
C ASN A 105 -17.20 9.53 4.23
N GLN A 106 -16.16 10.17 3.68
CA GLN A 106 -16.28 11.48 3.05
C GLN A 106 -16.81 11.36 1.63
N LYS A 107 -17.51 12.40 1.15
CA LYS A 107 -18.10 12.44 -0.20
C LYS A 107 -17.07 12.21 -1.32
N ASP A 108 -15.87 12.76 -1.18
CA ASP A 108 -14.73 12.64 -2.08
C ASP A 108 -13.71 11.59 -1.61
N GLY A 109 -14.03 10.87 -0.53
CA GLY A 109 -13.13 9.96 0.16
C GLY A 109 -12.63 8.81 -0.72
N ASN A 110 -13.56 8.15 -1.41
CA ASN A 110 -13.24 7.02 -2.27
C ASN A 110 -12.37 7.42 -3.46
N ASP A 111 -12.64 8.58 -4.07
CA ASP A 111 -11.85 9.10 -5.18
C ASP A 111 -10.42 9.42 -4.75
N LEU A 112 -10.25 10.05 -3.59
CA LEU A 112 -8.93 10.33 -3.02
C LEU A 112 -8.15 9.05 -2.69
N ILE A 113 -8.83 8.05 -2.12
CA ILE A 113 -8.23 6.75 -1.84
C ILE A 113 -7.81 6.08 -3.16
N GLN A 114 -8.68 6.06 -4.16
CA GLN A 114 -8.38 5.47 -5.46
C GLN A 114 -7.21 6.16 -6.16
N GLN A 115 -7.17 7.50 -6.15
CA GLN A 115 -6.07 8.27 -6.70
C GLN A 115 -4.75 7.98 -5.97
N TYR A 116 -4.78 7.92 -4.63
CA TYR A 116 -3.62 7.50 -3.85
C TYR A 116 -3.11 6.12 -4.31
N TYR A 117 -4.01 5.15 -4.46
CA TYR A 117 -3.65 3.79 -4.83
C TYR A 117 -3.12 3.66 -6.27
N SER A 118 -3.52 4.54 -7.19
CA SER A 118 -3.02 4.53 -8.57
C SER A 118 -1.59 5.08 -8.68
N VAL A 119 -1.25 6.11 -7.90
CA VAL A 119 0.05 6.80 -8.01
C VAL A 119 1.10 6.30 -7.01
N ALA A 120 0.69 5.86 -5.83
CA ALA A 120 1.61 5.57 -4.74
C ALA A 120 2.64 4.45 -5.00
N PRO A 121 2.35 3.35 -5.74
CA PRO A 121 3.37 2.36 -6.10
C PRO A 121 4.52 2.97 -6.91
N THR A 122 4.19 3.78 -7.92
CA THR A 122 5.16 4.48 -8.76
C THR A 122 6.00 5.46 -7.94
N LEU A 123 5.35 6.25 -7.07
CA LEU A 123 6.04 7.19 -6.17
C LEU A 123 7.03 6.46 -5.24
N VAL A 124 6.65 5.32 -4.66
CA VAL A 124 7.54 4.54 -3.79
C VAL A 124 8.74 3.99 -4.57
N LYS A 125 8.54 3.52 -5.81
CA LYS A 125 9.64 3.08 -6.66
C LYS A 125 10.63 4.22 -6.89
N LEU A 126 10.14 5.37 -7.33
CA LEU A 126 10.97 6.55 -7.60
C LEU A 126 11.70 7.06 -6.35
N LEU A 127 11.03 7.07 -5.19
CA LEU A 127 11.63 7.43 -3.90
C LEU A 127 12.82 6.55 -3.54
N ASN A 128 12.72 5.23 -3.75
CA ASN A 128 13.79 4.29 -3.42
C ASN A 128 15.01 4.42 -4.33
N GLU A 129 14.82 4.91 -5.56
CA GLU A 129 15.86 5.15 -6.57
C GLU A 129 16.58 6.49 -6.35
N GLN A 130 16.06 7.39 -5.49
CA GLN A 130 16.70 8.67 -5.22
C GLN A 130 17.97 8.53 -4.38
N THR A 131 19.00 9.30 -4.75
CA THR A 131 20.23 9.45 -3.97
C THR A 131 19.99 10.17 -2.65
N ASN A 132 19.08 11.15 -2.62
CA ASN A 132 18.69 11.94 -1.44
C ASN A 132 17.49 11.35 -0.67
N LYS A 133 17.17 10.06 -0.85
CA LYS A 133 16.01 9.40 -0.23
C LYS A 133 15.86 9.60 1.28
N GLY A 134 16.97 9.77 2.01
CA GLY A 134 16.92 10.04 3.45
C GLY A 134 16.19 11.33 3.82
N ASN A 135 16.42 12.41 3.07
CA ASN A 135 15.72 13.68 3.29
C ASN A 135 14.23 13.56 2.93
N LEU A 136 13.93 12.91 1.81
CA LEU A 136 12.55 12.66 1.38
C LEU A 136 11.78 11.82 2.40
N PHE A 137 12.36 10.71 2.87
CA PHE A 137 11.73 9.88 3.90
C PHE A 137 11.60 10.61 5.24
N ARG A 138 12.52 11.50 5.60
CA ARG A 138 12.41 12.36 6.78
C ARG A 138 11.22 13.32 6.69
N GLU A 139 11.04 13.98 5.55
CA GLU A 139 9.90 14.88 5.33
C GLU A 139 8.57 14.14 5.33
N ILE A 140 8.50 13.00 4.64
CA ILE A 140 7.32 12.12 4.63
C ILE A 140 7.01 11.66 6.07
N PHE A 141 8.02 11.24 6.83
CA PHE A 141 7.82 10.78 8.21
C PHE A 141 7.32 11.90 9.12
N HIS A 142 7.86 13.11 8.98
CA HIS A 142 7.37 14.28 9.70
C HIS A 142 5.89 14.55 9.39
N GLN A 143 5.50 14.55 8.11
CA GLN A 143 4.10 14.75 7.70
C GLN A 143 3.18 13.64 8.24
N ILE A 144 3.62 12.39 8.21
CA ILE A 144 2.89 11.25 8.80
C ILE A 144 2.65 11.47 10.30
N ASN A 145 3.68 11.86 11.05
CA ASN A 145 3.53 12.11 12.49
C ASN A 145 2.61 13.30 12.77
N THR A 146 2.70 14.37 11.98
CA THR A 146 1.77 15.52 12.07
C THR A 146 0.33 15.08 11.81
N ALA A 147 0.09 14.27 10.78
CA ALA A 147 -1.24 13.72 10.51
C ALA A 147 -1.75 12.89 11.69
N CYS A 148 -0.90 12.03 12.28
CA CYS A 148 -1.28 11.23 13.46
C CYS A 148 -1.68 12.11 14.65
N ALA A 149 -0.90 13.15 14.96
CA ALA A 149 -1.22 14.09 16.03
C ALA A 149 -2.56 14.81 15.80
N LEU A 150 -2.83 15.23 14.56
CA LEU A 150 -4.11 15.85 14.18
C LEU A 150 -5.29 14.90 14.35
N ILE A 151 -5.12 13.62 14.00
CA ILE A 151 -6.15 12.59 14.19
C ILE A 151 -6.47 12.41 15.68
N GLU A 152 -5.46 12.46 16.56
CA GLU A 152 -5.67 12.30 18.00
C GLU A 152 -6.49 13.41 18.62
N ILE A 153 -6.27 14.65 18.19
CA ILE A 153 -7.08 15.79 18.63
C ILE A 153 -8.39 15.94 17.84
N LYS A 154 -8.77 14.92 17.04
CA LYS A 154 -9.98 14.87 16.20
C LYS A 154 -10.06 15.94 15.10
N GLU A 155 -8.94 16.54 14.74
CA GLU A 155 -8.78 17.49 13.64
C GLU A 155 -8.69 16.77 12.28
N ASN A 156 -9.69 15.95 11.99
CA ASN A 156 -9.70 15.01 10.87
C ASN A 156 -9.63 15.69 9.49
N ALA A 157 -10.20 16.90 9.35
CA ALA A 157 -10.12 17.68 8.12
C ALA A 157 -8.68 18.15 7.84
N LYS A 158 -7.95 18.58 8.86
CA LYS A 158 -6.53 18.95 8.74
C LYS A 158 -5.68 17.72 8.44
N ALA A 159 -5.95 16.59 9.10
CA ALA A 159 -5.27 15.33 8.80
C ALA A 159 -5.48 14.87 7.35
N LYS A 160 -6.71 15.03 6.81
CA LYS A 160 -7.02 14.78 5.40
C LYS A 160 -6.19 15.67 4.47
N ASN A 161 -6.04 16.95 4.79
CA ASN A 161 -5.21 17.86 3.98
C ASN A 161 -3.76 17.41 3.94
N ILE A 162 -3.19 16.99 5.08
CA ILE A 162 -1.82 16.44 5.11
C ILE A 162 -1.72 15.19 4.23
N TYR A 163 -2.71 14.28 4.32
CA TYR A 163 -2.75 13.08 3.49
C TYR A 163 -2.67 13.39 1.98
N ILE A 164 -3.43 14.39 1.52
CA ILE A 164 -3.44 14.84 0.12
C ILE A 164 -2.12 15.53 -0.25
N GLN A 165 -1.58 16.36 0.66
CA GLN A 165 -0.35 17.11 0.46
C GLN A 165 0.85 16.20 0.29
N VAL A 166 0.98 15.12 1.08
CA VAL A 166 2.07 14.14 0.95
C VAL A 166 2.15 13.63 -0.50
N VAL A 167 1.02 13.20 -1.05
CA VAL A 167 0.96 12.66 -2.43
C VAL A 167 1.24 13.76 -3.45
N SER A 168 0.58 14.91 -3.31
CA SER A 168 0.71 16.04 -4.23
C SER A 168 2.15 16.57 -4.29
N ASN A 169 2.83 16.66 -3.16
CA ASN A 169 4.21 17.12 -3.07
C ASN A 169 5.17 16.15 -3.77
N LEU A 170 4.95 14.84 -3.59
CA LEU A 170 5.74 13.82 -4.28
C LEU A 170 5.50 13.83 -5.79
N LEU A 171 4.25 13.96 -6.23
CA LEU A 171 3.92 14.09 -7.66
C LEU A 171 4.63 15.30 -8.29
N LYS A 172 4.61 16.46 -7.61
CA LYS A 172 5.32 17.65 -8.07
C LYS A 172 6.83 17.45 -8.09
N TYR A 173 7.40 16.84 -7.04
CA TYR A 173 8.83 16.57 -6.95
C TYR A 173 9.33 15.71 -8.12
N PHE A 174 8.53 14.70 -8.53
CA PHE A 174 8.85 13.83 -9.65
C PHE A 174 8.31 14.30 -11.01
N GLN A 175 7.71 15.50 -11.09
CA GLN A 175 7.13 16.07 -12.32
C GLN A 175 6.07 15.15 -12.97
N LEU A 176 5.23 14.53 -12.13
CA LEU A 176 4.13 13.63 -12.52
C LEU A 176 2.74 14.29 -12.37
N SER A 177 2.69 15.58 -12.03
CA SER A 177 1.47 16.35 -11.78
C SER A 177 0.90 16.99 -13.03
#